data_AF-A0A445CJ14-F1
#
_entry.id   AF-A0A445CJ14-F1
#
_cell.length_a   1.000
_cell.length_b   1.000
_cell.length_c   1.000
_cell.angle_alpha   90.00
_cell.angle_beta   90.00
_cell.angle_gamma   90.00
#
_symmetry.space_group_name_H-M   'P 1'
#
loop_
_entity.id
_entity.type
_entity.pdbx_description
1 polymer ?
#
loop_
_entity_poly.entity_id
_entity_poly.type
_entity_poly.pdbx_seq_one_letter_code
_entity_poly.pdbx_strand_id
1 'polypeptide(L)'
;MLILHRAPPVAASGSTLLCLHSPSPCHFLFLLLLQAKFIIPTEGKKIVLARINDNWRRYKTTIKQTHFLPYKCVNEMLKNCPKSIRESHFHKLIAYWRTEKVKENNEPPTQAEMFVETCQSTKGKSLDEDTLDVIAHLQAENKKSKESAVRAFQYIFGKEKAGRVRCHGRVTTPTLLKKNEEITTLKQQHATKKATLEGKVDVMQKEVDELKSLVMMMLQQKSSRVDLDMLAAQLGSTLGNPNNDVHEEENYVEGEIELD
;
A
#
# COMPACT_ATOMS: atom_id res chain seq x y z
N MET A 1 20.94 5.84 -25.48
CA MET A 1 20.22 6.96 -24.83
C MET A 1 19.45 7.71 -25.91
N LEU A 2 18.12 7.60 -25.97
CA LEU A 2 17.33 8.30 -27.00
C LEU A 2 17.01 9.71 -26.49
N ILE A 3 17.56 10.74 -27.14
CA ILE A 3 17.33 12.14 -26.81
C ILE A 3 15.96 12.54 -27.41
N LEU A 4 14.99 12.87 -26.55
CA LEU A 4 13.69 13.36 -26.99
C LEU A 4 13.78 14.88 -27.24
N HIS A 5 13.54 15.30 -28.47
CA HIS A 5 13.47 16.72 -28.82
C HIS A 5 12.12 17.31 -28.43
N ARG A 6 12.16 18.49 -27.79
CA ARG A 6 10.98 19.26 -27.40
C ARG A 6 10.32 19.81 -28.67
N ALA A 7 9.00 19.64 -28.80
CA ALA A 7 8.24 20.23 -29.89
C ALA A 7 8.29 21.78 -29.79
N PRO A 8 8.30 22.49 -30.93
CA PRO A 8 8.26 23.95 -30.95
C PRO A 8 7.00 24.48 -30.23
N PRO A 9 7.06 25.68 -29.63
CA PRO A 9 5.97 26.21 -28.81
C PRO A 9 4.75 26.50 -29.69
N VAL A 10 3.73 25.65 -29.59
CA VAL A 10 2.38 25.98 -30.05
C VAL A 10 1.55 26.26 -28.80
N ALA A 11 0.84 27.40 -28.81
CA ALA A 11 0.01 27.86 -27.71
C ALA A 11 -1.08 26.82 -27.37
N ALA A 12 -0.85 26.03 -26.34
CA ALA A 12 -1.85 25.09 -25.80
C ALA A 12 -2.10 25.43 -24.33
N SER A 13 -3.13 26.24 -24.12
CA SER A 13 -3.74 26.48 -22.80
C SER A 13 -4.38 25.19 -22.28
N GLY A 14 -4.12 24.87 -21.00
CA GLY A 14 -4.96 24.01 -20.17
C GLY A 14 -5.24 22.58 -20.66
N SER A 15 -4.34 21.62 -20.42
CA SER A 15 -4.68 20.18 -20.62
C SER A 15 -4.05 19.22 -19.60
N THR A 16 -3.52 19.69 -18.47
CA THR A 16 -2.98 18.81 -17.41
C THR A 16 -4.06 18.14 -16.55
N LEU A 17 -5.34 18.50 -16.73
CA LEU A 17 -6.43 18.23 -15.80
C LEU A 17 -7.04 16.82 -15.88
N LEU A 18 -6.83 16.07 -16.98
CA LEU A 18 -7.55 14.81 -17.22
C LEU A 18 -6.73 13.53 -16.94
N CYS A 19 -5.43 13.61 -16.69
CA CYS A 19 -4.58 12.42 -16.53
C CYS A 19 -4.59 11.78 -15.14
N LEU A 20 -5.13 12.47 -14.14
CA LEU A 20 -5.06 12.07 -12.73
C LEU A 20 -6.35 11.41 -12.21
N HIS A 21 -7.43 11.38 -13.01
CA HIS A 21 -8.79 11.10 -12.51
C HIS A 21 -9.47 9.87 -13.12
N SER A 22 -8.78 9.00 -13.88
CA SER A 22 -9.46 7.89 -14.60
C SER A 22 -8.89 6.49 -14.31
N PRO A 23 -9.75 5.47 -14.04
CA PRO A 23 -9.35 4.08 -13.84
C PRO A 23 -9.01 3.31 -15.13
N SER A 24 -9.31 3.81 -16.33
CA SER A 24 -8.99 3.18 -17.63
C SER A 24 -9.24 4.13 -18.82
N PRO A 25 -8.65 3.90 -20.01
CA PRO A 25 -7.23 3.78 -20.27
C PRO A 25 -6.59 5.18 -20.29
N CYS A 26 -5.82 5.50 -19.24
CA CYS A 26 -4.87 6.62 -19.21
C CYS A 26 -3.86 6.60 -20.39
N HIS A 27 -3.85 5.51 -21.17
CA HIS A 27 -3.07 5.33 -22.38
C HIS A 27 -3.33 6.47 -23.36
N PHE A 28 -4.58 6.74 -23.76
CA PHE A 28 -4.83 7.67 -24.87
C PHE A 28 -4.48 9.12 -24.52
N LEU A 29 -4.86 9.60 -23.33
CA LEU A 29 -4.72 11.02 -23.00
C LEU A 29 -3.29 11.42 -22.62
N PHE A 30 -2.56 10.55 -21.91
CA PHE A 30 -1.15 10.80 -21.62
C PHE A 30 -0.29 10.68 -22.88
N LEU A 31 -0.62 9.74 -23.77
CA LEU A 31 0.04 9.64 -25.08
C LEU A 31 -0.22 10.87 -25.95
N LEU A 32 -1.46 11.38 -25.99
CA LEU A 32 -1.79 12.62 -26.69
C LEU A 32 -0.97 13.81 -26.18
N LEU A 33 -0.85 13.96 -24.85
CA LEU A 33 -0.04 15.03 -24.24
C LEU A 33 1.46 14.89 -24.47
N LEU A 34 1.97 13.66 -24.54
CA LEU A 34 3.38 13.39 -24.82
C LEU A 34 3.69 13.62 -26.31
N GLN A 35 2.82 13.17 -27.21
CA GLN A 35 2.96 13.42 -28.64
C GLN A 35 2.84 14.91 -28.98
N ALA A 36 2.05 15.68 -28.22
CA ALA A 36 1.98 17.14 -28.37
C ALA A 36 3.24 17.87 -27.88
N LYS A 37 4.01 17.27 -26.94
CA LYS A 37 5.19 17.91 -26.32
C LYS A 37 6.53 17.43 -26.87
N PHE A 38 6.57 16.22 -27.42
CA PHE A 38 7.81 15.56 -27.85
C PHE A 38 7.64 14.96 -29.24
N ILE A 39 8.67 15.16 -30.06
CA ILE A 39 8.77 14.49 -31.36
C ILE A 39 9.27 13.06 -31.07
N ILE A 40 8.40 12.06 -31.26
CA ILE A 40 8.75 10.65 -31.07
C ILE A 40 8.99 10.04 -32.45
N PRO A 41 10.22 9.62 -32.79
CA PRO A 41 10.52 8.95 -34.05
C PRO A 41 9.62 7.73 -34.26
N THR A 42 9.22 7.49 -35.51
CA THR A 42 8.45 6.29 -35.88
C THR A 42 9.23 5.02 -35.58
N GLU A 43 10.53 5.01 -35.90
CA GLU A 43 11.49 4.00 -35.45
C GLU A 43 11.55 3.96 -33.92
N GLY A 44 11.03 2.89 -33.33
CA GLY A 44 11.06 2.69 -31.88
C GLY A 44 9.91 3.34 -31.10
N LYS A 45 8.93 4.00 -31.75
CA LYS A 45 7.73 4.57 -31.09
C LYS A 45 7.08 3.58 -30.12
N LYS A 46 6.90 2.33 -30.54
CA LYS A 46 6.29 1.27 -29.71
C LYS A 46 7.08 1.03 -28.42
N ILE A 47 8.40 0.99 -28.50
CA ILE A 47 9.29 0.75 -27.36
C ILE A 47 9.29 1.96 -26.43
N VAL A 48 9.41 3.16 -26.98
CA VAL A 48 9.40 4.43 -26.23
C VAL A 48 8.08 4.58 -25.47
N LEU A 49 6.95 4.39 -26.13
CA LEU A 49 5.63 4.49 -25.49
C LEU A 49 5.43 3.42 -24.42
N ALA A 50 5.86 2.17 -24.67
CA ALA A 50 5.82 1.11 -23.65
C ALA A 50 6.63 1.50 -22.40
N ARG A 51 7.84 2.04 -22.58
CA ARG A 51 8.70 2.43 -21.45
C ARG A 51 8.13 3.61 -20.67
N ILE A 52 7.61 4.62 -21.36
CA ILE A 52 6.96 5.77 -20.72
C ILE A 52 5.73 5.31 -19.93
N ASN A 53 4.94 4.39 -20.48
CA ASN A 53 3.79 3.81 -19.78
C ASN A 53 4.20 3.04 -18.52
N ASP A 54 5.26 2.22 -18.59
CA ASP A 54 5.77 1.48 -17.44
C ASP A 54 6.26 2.43 -16.35
N ASN A 55 7.00 3.49 -16.73
CA ASN A 55 7.46 4.51 -15.80
C ASN A 55 6.28 5.25 -15.15
N TRP A 56 5.24 5.60 -15.92
CA TRP A 56 4.05 6.25 -15.39
C TRP A 56 3.27 5.36 -14.42
N ARG A 57 3.12 4.06 -14.74
CA ARG A 57 2.49 3.08 -13.83
C ARG A 57 3.26 2.99 -12.52
N ARG A 58 4.59 2.84 -12.58
CA ARG A 58 5.46 2.80 -11.39
C ARG A 58 5.34 4.08 -10.57
N TYR A 59 5.42 5.25 -11.21
CA TYR A 59 5.27 6.54 -10.54
C TYR A 59 3.95 6.63 -9.77
N LYS A 60 2.81 6.33 -10.41
CA LYS A 60 1.50 6.34 -9.73
C LYS A 60 1.45 5.38 -8.55
N THR A 61 1.98 4.16 -8.70
CA THR A 61 2.03 3.18 -7.61
C THR A 61 2.86 3.70 -6.43
N THR A 62 4.05 4.23 -6.69
CA THR A 62 4.91 4.81 -5.65
C THR A 62 4.18 5.93 -4.92
N ILE A 63 3.56 6.88 -5.64
CA ILE A 63 2.86 8.00 -5.01
C ILE A 63 1.70 7.50 -4.13
N LYS A 64 0.90 6.52 -4.60
CA LYS A 64 -0.19 5.93 -3.81
C LYS A 64 0.34 5.22 -2.55
N GLN A 65 1.47 4.52 -2.65
CA GLN A 65 2.08 3.79 -1.53
C GLN A 65 2.74 4.68 -0.49
N THR A 66 3.40 5.77 -0.88
CA THR A 66 4.18 6.60 0.04
C THR A 66 3.40 7.80 0.58
N HIS A 67 2.43 8.33 -0.18
CA HIS A 67 1.72 9.58 0.16
C HIS A 67 0.22 9.40 0.43
N PHE A 68 -0.36 8.23 0.15
CA PHE A 68 -1.77 7.96 0.41
C PHE A 68 -2.00 6.82 1.41
N LEU A 69 -1.55 5.59 1.11
CA LEU A 69 -1.81 4.41 1.96
C LEU A 69 -1.34 4.51 3.44
N PRO A 70 -0.21 5.17 3.78
CA PRO A 70 0.27 5.22 5.16
C PRO A 70 -0.58 6.10 6.08
N TYR A 71 -1.35 7.04 5.52
CA TYR A 71 -2.05 8.07 6.28
C TYR A 71 -3.54 7.78 6.37
N LYS A 72 -4.14 8.06 7.53
CA LYS A 72 -5.58 7.84 7.76
C LYS A 72 -6.41 9.05 7.38
N CYS A 73 -5.91 10.27 7.62
CA CYS A 73 -6.65 11.51 7.41
C CYS A 73 -6.16 12.31 6.18
N VAL A 74 -7.05 13.11 5.59
CA VAL A 74 -6.74 13.94 4.41
C VAL A 74 -5.68 15.00 4.73
N ASN A 75 -5.73 15.59 5.93
CA ASN A 75 -4.80 16.64 6.33
C ASN A 75 -3.35 16.15 6.38
N GLU A 76 -3.11 14.96 6.93
CA GLU A 76 -1.78 14.33 6.92
C GLU A 76 -1.30 14.02 5.50
N MET A 77 -2.19 13.54 4.63
CA MET A 77 -1.85 13.30 3.22
C MET A 77 -1.40 14.60 2.55
N LEU A 78 -2.16 15.68 2.69
CA LEU A 78 -1.85 16.99 2.08
C LEU A 78 -0.54 17.58 2.61
N LYS A 79 -0.27 17.48 3.92
CA LYS A 79 1.03 17.88 4.50
C LYS A 79 2.20 17.12 3.89
N ASN A 80 1.99 15.85 3.53
CA ASN A 80 2.98 14.99 2.89
C ASN A 80 2.85 14.98 1.37
N CYS A 81 2.32 16.04 0.74
CA CYS A 81 2.20 16.12 -0.70
C CYS A 81 3.60 16.03 -1.39
N PRO A 82 3.77 15.19 -2.42
CA PRO A 82 5.01 15.14 -3.18
C PRO A 82 5.31 16.48 -3.85
N LYS A 83 6.55 16.98 -3.76
CA LYS A 83 6.99 18.23 -4.40
C LYS A 83 6.80 18.25 -5.93
N SER A 84 6.77 17.08 -6.56
CA SER A 84 6.55 16.93 -8.00
C SER A 84 5.10 17.14 -8.44
N ILE A 85 4.15 17.15 -7.51
CA ILE A 85 2.72 17.30 -7.77
C ILE A 85 2.23 18.58 -7.09
N ARG A 86 1.48 19.41 -7.81
CA ARG A 86 0.83 20.57 -7.19
C ARG A 86 -0.24 20.10 -6.21
N GLU A 87 -0.35 20.78 -5.07
CA GLU A 87 -1.27 20.42 -3.98
C GLU A 87 -2.73 20.26 -4.45
N SER A 88 -3.21 21.18 -5.30
CA SER A 88 -4.56 21.12 -5.87
C SER A 88 -4.83 19.84 -6.69
N HIS A 89 -3.81 19.32 -7.37
CA HIS A 89 -3.90 18.06 -8.12
C HIS A 89 -3.85 16.85 -7.20
N PHE A 90 -3.04 16.94 -6.15
CA PHE A 90 -2.94 15.89 -5.14
C PHE A 90 -4.23 15.76 -4.32
N HIS A 91 -4.90 16.88 -4.01
CA HIS A 91 -6.22 16.88 -3.38
C HIS A 91 -7.25 16.12 -4.21
N LYS A 92 -7.27 16.36 -5.54
CA LYS A 92 -8.16 15.63 -6.47
C LYS A 92 -7.83 14.14 -6.54
N LEU A 93 -6.55 13.76 -6.47
CA LEU A 93 -6.11 12.37 -6.39
C LEU A 93 -6.60 11.68 -5.11
N ILE A 94 -6.46 12.34 -3.96
CA ILE A 94 -6.92 11.80 -2.67
C ILE A 94 -8.42 11.53 -2.71
N ALA A 95 -9.21 12.50 -3.22
CA ALA A 95 -10.66 12.34 -3.36
C ALA A 95 -11.00 11.11 -4.22
N TYR A 96 -10.35 10.97 -5.37
CA TYR A 96 -10.51 9.82 -6.25
C TYR A 96 -10.15 8.49 -5.56
N TRP A 97 -8.97 8.39 -4.94
CA TRP A 97 -8.55 7.14 -4.27
C TRP A 97 -9.40 6.78 -3.05
N ARG A 98 -9.99 7.77 -2.36
CA ARG A 98 -10.97 7.49 -1.32
C ARG A 98 -12.26 6.89 -1.88
N THR A 99 -12.74 7.36 -3.03
CA THR A 99 -13.89 6.73 -3.69
C THR A 99 -13.60 5.31 -4.20
N GLU A 100 -12.36 5.01 -4.59
CA GLU A 100 -11.94 3.63 -4.90
C GLU A 100 -11.90 2.76 -3.65
N LYS A 101 -11.31 3.24 -2.54
CA LYS A 101 -11.22 2.48 -1.28
C LYS A 101 -12.60 2.09 -0.74
N VAL A 102 -13.62 2.90 -0.98
CA VAL A 102 -15.01 2.60 -0.58
C VAL A 102 -15.63 1.49 -1.46
N LYS A 103 -15.10 1.23 -2.65
CA LYS A 103 -15.56 0.15 -3.55
C LYS A 103 -14.86 -1.19 -3.30
N GLU A 104 -13.69 -1.18 -2.66
CA GLU A 104 -12.95 -2.38 -2.28
C GLU A 104 -13.35 -2.79 -0.85
N ASN A 105 -14.21 -3.80 -0.73
CA ASN A 105 -14.09 -4.73 0.40
C ASN A 105 -12.61 -5.15 0.43
N ASN A 106 -11.92 -5.04 1.57
CA ASN A 106 -10.44 -5.11 1.71
C ASN A 106 -9.79 -6.44 1.26
N GLU A 107 -10.51 -7.29 0.54
CA GLU A 107 -10.05 -8.56 0.03
C GLU A 107 -9.76 -8.44 -1.47
N PRO A 108 -8.55 -8.86 -1.91
CA PRO A 108 -8.18 -8.80 -3.31
C PRO A 108 -9.16 -9.61 -4.18
N PRO A 109 -9.45 -9.15 -5.41
CA PRO A 109 -10.33 -9.87 -6.31
C PRO A 109 -9.71 -11.21 -6.72
N THR A 110 -10.55 -12.22 -6.91
CA THR A 110 -10.11 -13.54 -7.36
C THR A 110 -9.62 -13.50 -8.80
N GLN A 111 -8.84 -14.50 -9.22
CA GLN A 111 -8.39 -14.62 -10.61
C GLN A 111 -9.56 -14.72 -11.60
N ALA A 112 -10.65 -15.37 -11.17
CA ALA A 112 -11.90 -15.46 -11.93
C ALA A 112 -12.61 -14.10 -12.06
N GLU A 113 -12.71 -13.34 -10.97
CA GLU A 113 -13.25 -11.96 -11.00
C GLU A 113 -12.44 -11.07 -11.93
N MET A 114 -11.10 -11.14 -11.82
CA MET A 114 -10.20 -10.42 -12.71
C MET A 114 -10.40 -10.81 -14.18
N PHE A 115 -10.62 -12.10 -14.47
CA PHE A 115 -10.91 -12.55 -15.84
C PHE A 115 -12.24 -11.99 -16.33
N VAL A 116 -13.33 -12.14 -15.58
CA VAL A 116 -14.67 -11.65 -15.94
C VAL A 116 -14.67 -10.14 -16.21
N GLU A 117 -13.92 -9.37 -15.40
CA GLU A 117 -13.84 -7.91 -15.57
C GLU A 117 -12.98 -7.51 -16.78
N THR A 118 -11.89 -8.23 -17.03
CA THR A 118 -10.93 -7.86 -18.10
C THR A 118 -11.27 -8.44 -19.47
N CYS A 119 -12.02 -9.54 -19.52
CA CYS A 119 -12.45 -10.21 -20.74
C CYS A 119 -13.81 -9.72 -21.26
N GLN A 120 -14.17 -8.47 -20.97
CA GLN A 120 -15.35 -7.83 -21.53
C GLN A 120 -15.07 -7.31 -22.95
N SER A 121 -16.09 -7.35 -23.81
CA SER A 121 -16.05 -6.77 -25.15
C SER A 121 -15.51 -5.33 -25.11
N THR A 122 -14.46 -5.07 -25.89
CA THR A 122 -14.07 -3.68 -26.18
C THR A 122 -15.13 -3.10 -27.12
N LYS A 123 -15.70 -1.93 -26.78
CA LYS A 123 -16.79 -1.27 -27.54
C LYS A 123 -16.66 -1.50 -29.06
N GLY A 124 -17.53 -2.36 -29.61
CA GLY A 124 -17.61 -2.67 -31.04
C GLY A 124 -17.19 -4.08 -31.49
N LYS A 125 -16.72 -4.97 -30.60
CA LYS A 125 -16.41 -6.38 -30.95
C LYS A 125 -17.19 -7.36 -30.09
N SER A 126 -18.07 -8.17 -30.68
CA SER A 126 -18.72 -9.28 -29.95
C SER A 126 -17.67 -10.28 -29.46
N LEU A 127 -17.91 -10.86 -28.28
CA LEU A 127 -17.12 -11.98 -27.78
C LEU A 127 -17.56 -13.27 -28.48
N ASP A 128 -16.66 -14.25 -28.56
CA ASP A 128 -17.01 -15.61 -28.96
C ASP A 128 -17.91 -16.28 -27.92
N GLU A 129 -18.73 -17.23 -28.38
CA GLU A 129 -19.71 -17.94 -27.56
C GLU A 129 -19.04 -18.73 -26.42
N ASP A 130 -17.92 -19.39 -26.70
CA ASP A 130 -17.14 -20.14 -25.71
C ASP A 130 -16.66 -19.23 -24.57
N THR A 131 -16.16 -18.02 -24.88
CA THR A 131 -15.75 -17.04 -23.88
C THR A 131 -16.93 -16.54 -23.06
N LEU A 132 -18.11 -16.35 -23.67
CA LEU A 132 -19.32 -15.98 -22.96
C LEU A 132 -19.76 -17.07 -21.97
N ASP A 133 -19.70 -18.34 -22.37
CA ASP A 133 -20.03 -19.47 -21.50
C ASP A 133 -19.05 -19.58 -20.33
N VAL A 134 -17.74 -19.45 -20.59
CA VAL A 134 -16.71 -19.40 -19.54
C VAL A 134 -16.97 -18.24 -18.57
N ILE A 135 -17.30 -17.05 -19.06
CA ILE A 135 -17.61 -15.89 -18.21
C ILE A 135 -18.86 -16.18 -17.37
N ALA A 136 -19.92 -16.73 -17.95
CA ALA A 136 -21.15 -17.06 -17.24
C ALA A 136 -20.92 -18.11 -16.15
N HIS A 137 -20.17 -19.16 -16.45
CA HIS A 137 -19.79 -20.19 -15.49
C HIS A 137 -18.96 -19.63 -14.33
N LEU A 138 -17.92 -18.83 -14.62
CA LEU A 138 -17.10 -18.19 -13.59
C LEU A 138 -17.91 -17.20 -12.74
N GLN A 139 -18.85 -16.45 -13.32
CA GLN A 139 -19.76 -15.59 -12.56
C GLN A 139 -20.67 -16.38 -11.63
N ALA A 140 -21.20 -17.52 -12.08
CA ALA A 140 -22.03 -18.39 -11.25
C ALA A 140 -21.23 -18.98 -10.07
N GLU A 141 -20.00 -19.43 -10.30
CA GLU A 141 -19.13 -19.98 -9.26
C GLU A 141 -18.65 -18.91 -8.26
N ASN A 142 -18.38 -17.68 -8.72
CA ASN A 142 -18.07 -16.54 -7.85
C ASN A 142 -19.21 -16.20 -6.88
N LYS A 143 -20.47 -16.34 -7.31
CA LYS A 143 -21.63 -16.13 -6.43
C LYS A 143 -21.74 -17.17 -5.32
N LYS A 144 -21.19 -18.36 -5.51
CA LYS A 144 -21.19 -19.43 -4.50
C LYS A 144 -20.13 -19.18 -3.44
N SER A 145 -18.87 -19.04 -3.86
CA SER A 145 -17.74 -18.77 -2.97
C SER A 145 -16.48 -18.40 -3.78
N LYS A 146 -15.50 -17.77 -3.12
CA LYS A 146 -14.20 -17.49 -3.75
C LYS A 146 -13.42 -18.77 -4.06
N GLU A 147 -13.48 -19.77 -3.19
CA GLU A 147 -12.80 -21.04 -3.41
C GLU A 147 -13.36 -21.82 -4.60
N SER A 148 -14.69 -21.85 -4.76
CA SER A 148 -15.33 -22.49 -5.89
C SER A 148 -14.93 -21.81 -7.20
N ALA A 149 -14.87 -20.47 -7.22
CA ALA A 149 -14.38 -19.73 -8.37
C ALA A 149 -12.91 -20.02 -8.70
N VAL A 150 -12.04 -20.12 -7.68
CA VAL A 150 -10.62 -20.49 -7.89
C VAL A 150 -10.51 -21.91 -8.44
N ARG A 151 -11.27 -22.88 -7.91
CA ARG A 151 -11.30 -24.26 -8.41
C ARG A 151 -11.81 -24.34 -9.85
N ALA A 152 -12.90 -23.63 -10.16
CA ALA A 152 -13.45 -23.55 -11.51
C ALA A 152 -12.46 -22.93 -12.50
N PHE A 153 -11.78 -21.86 -12.11
CA PHE A 153 -10.76 -21.22 -12.95
C PHE A 153 -9.59 -22.17 -13.24
N GLN A 154 -9.10 -22.89 -12.22
CA GLN A 154 -8.05 -23.89 -12.41
C GLN A 154 -8.50 -25.09 -13.23
N TYR A 155 -9.79 -25.46 -13.18
CA TYR A 155 -10.35 -26.51 -14.02
C TYR A 155 -10.34 -26.12 -15.50
N ILE A 156 -10.78 -24.90 -15.82
CA ILE A 156 -10.88 -24.40 -17.20
C ILE A 156 -9.49 -24.11 -17.79
N PHE A 157 -8.62 -23.40 -17.06
CA PHE A 157 -7.34 -22.94 -17.59
C PHE A 157 -6.16 -23.85 -17.21
N GLY A 158 -6.40 -24.87 -16.38
CA GLY A 158 -5.36 -25.69 -15.77
C GLY A 158 -4.59 -24.97 -14.66
N LYS A 159 -3.76 -25.74 -13.94
CA LYS A 159 -2.88 -25.23 -12.88
C LYS A 159 -1.98 -24.11 -13.37
N GLU A 160 -1.68 -23.17 -12.48
CA GLU A 160 -0.80 -22.05 -12.78
C GLU A 160 0.63 -22.52 -13.04
N LYS A 161 1.30 -21.92 -14.02
CA LYS A 161 2.67 -22.27 -14.40
C LYS A 161 3.68 -21.50 -13.54
N ALA A 162 4.91 -22.01 -13.48
CA ALA A 162 6.02 -21.25 -12.92
C ALA A 162 6.24 -19.94 -13.70
N GLY A 163 6.62 -18.88 -12.99
CA GLY A 163 7.02 -17.60 -13.59
C GLY A 163 5.96 -16.50 -13.52
N ARG A 164 4.75 -16.71 -14.05
CA ARG A 164 3.72 -15.65 -14.13
C ARG A 164 2.34 -16.20 -13.79
N VAL A 165 1.57 -15.42 -13.03
CA VAL A 165 0.17 -15.70 -12.72
C VAL A 165 -0.74 -15.07 -13.79
N ARG A 166 -1.62 -15.86 -14.42
CA ARG A 166 -2.63 -15.33 -15.38
C ARG A 166 -3.51 -14.28 -14.71
N CYS A 167 -4.00 -13.31 -15.49
CA CYS A 167 -4.88 -12.21 -15.03
C CYS A 167 -4.30 -11.24 -13.99
N HIS A 168 -3.15 -11.52 -13.37
CA HIS A 168 -2.48 -10.63 -12.40
C HIS A 168 -1.42 -9.70 -13.03
N GLY A 169 -1.51 -9.44 -14.34
CA GLY A 169 -0.57 -8.58 -15.05
C GLY A 169 0.80 -9.23 -15.27
N ARG A 170 1.85 -8.42 -15.49
CA ARG A 170 3.18 -8.88 -15.93
C ARG A 170 4.11 -9.27 -14.78
N VAL A 171 3.92 -8.69 -13.60
CA VAL A 171 4.91 -8.69 -12.51
C VAL A 171 4.60 -9.75 -11.45
N THR A 172 3.37 -10.25 -11.41
CA THR A 172 2.92 -11.18 -10.38
C THR A 172 3.36 -12.60 -10.70
N THR A 173 4.12 -13.18 -9.80
CA THR A 173 4.59 -14.57 -9.85
C THR A 173 3.92 -15.39 -8.74
N PRO A 174 3.73 -16.71 -8.91
CA PRO A 174 3.14 -17.55 -7.86
C PRO A 174 3.88 -17.44 -6.52
N THR A 175 5.21 -17.39 -6.56
CA THR A 175 6.07 -17.23 -5.38
C THR A 175 5.84 -15.90 -4.66
N LEU A 176 5.62 -14.81 -5.41
CA LEU A 176 5.34 -13.49 -4.83
C LEU A 176 3.99 -13.48 -4.11
N LEU A 177 2.96 -14.11 -4.68
CA LEU A 177 1.65 -14.22 -4.03
C LEU A 177 1.74 -14.98 -2.71
N LYS A 178 2.41 -16.13 -2.72
CA LYS A 178 2.65 -16.94 -1.51
C LYS A 178 3.36 -16.12 -0.42
N LYS A 179 4.43 -15.40 -0.78
CA LYS A 179 5.13 -14.51 0.15
C LYS A 179 4.23 -13.41 0.72
N ASN A 180 3.34 -12.83 -0.10
CA ASN A 180 2.42 -11.78 0.36
C ASN A 180 1.36 -12.32 1.32
N GLU A 181 0.85 -13.53 1.08
CA GLU A 181 -0.07 -14.23 1.99
C GLU A 181 0.61 -14.48 3.35
N GLU A 182 1.83 -15.02 3.33
CA GLU A 182 2.67 -15.20 4.53
C GLU A 182 2.90 -13.88 5.29
N ILE A 183 3.22 -12.79 4.58
CA ILE A 183 3.37 -11.46 5.20
C ILE A 183 2.06 -10.99 5.84
N THR A 184 0.92 -11.29 5.23
CA THR A 184 -0.39 -10.86 5.73
C THR A 184 -0.76 -11.60 7.01
N THR A 185 -0.56 -12.92 7.05
CA THR A 185 -0.81 -13.72 8.26
C THR A 185 0.12 -13.31 9.40
N LEU A 186 1.41 -13.08 9.11
CA LEU A 186 2.37 -12.56 10.09
C LEU A 186 1.98 -11.19 10.65
N LYS A 187 1.54 -10.27 9.79
CA LYS A 187 1.04 -8.94 10.23
C LYS A 187 -0.17 -9.05 11.14
N GLN A 188 -1.11 -9.94 10.83
CA GLN A 188 -2.30 -10.16 11.65
C GLN A 188 -1.92 -10.75 13.01
N GLN A 189 -1.04 -11.77 13.03
CA GLN A 189 -0.53 -12.34 14.28
C GLN A 189 0.19 -11.29 15.13
N HIS A 190 1.03 -10.44 14.51
CA HIS A 190 1.71 -9.36 15.20
C HIS A 190 0.72 -8.35 15.78
N ALA A 191 -0.31 -7.95 15.02
CA ALA A 191 -1.36 -7.05 15.50
C ALA A 191 -2.10 -7.63 16.71
N THR A 192 -2.46 -8.91 16.68
CA THR A 192 -3.11 -9.60 17.81
C THR A 192 -2.19 -9.66 19.03
N LYS A 193 -0.93 -10.09 18.86
CA LYS A 193 0.06 -10.13 19.96
C LYS A 193 0.28 -8.74 20.58
N LYS A 194 0.35 -7.70 19.73
CA LYS A 194 0.48 -6.31 20.18
C LYS A 194 -0.71 -5.89 21.05
N ALA A 195 -1.93 -6.14 20.60
CA ALA A 195 -3.14 -5.83 21.38
C ALA A 195 -3.17 -6.57 22.73
N THR A 196 -2.76 -7.85 22.75
CA THR A 196 -2.65 -8.63 23.99
C THR A 196 -1.61 -8.05 24.95
N LEU A 197 -0.45 -7.61 24.44
CA LEU A 197 0.60 -6.99 25.25
C LEU A 197 0.18 -5.62 25.78
N GLU A 198 -0.45 -4.79 24.95
CA GLU A 198 -1.01 -3.50 25.38
C GLU A 198 -1.99 -3.69 26.54
N GLY A 199 -2.90 -4.66 26.45
CA GLY A 199 -3.82 -4.98 27.56
C GLY A 199 -3.11 -5.43 28.84
N LYS A 200 -2.00 -6.17 28.75
CA LYS A 200 -1.20 -6.54 29.94
C LYS A 200 -0.51 -5.34 30.56
N VAL A 201 0.04 -4.44 29.74
CA VAL A 201 0.66 -3.18 30.20
C VAL A 201 -0.38 -2.31 30.92
N ASP A 202 -1.61 -2.22 30.41
CA ASP A 202 -2.69 -1.47 31.05
C ASP A 202 -3.08 -2.05 32.42
N VAL A 203 -3.08 -3.37 32.57
CA VAL A 203 -3.33 -4.03 33.87
C VAL A 203 -2.20 -3.75 34.85
N MET A 204 -0.95 -3.92 34.41
CA MET A 204 0.23 -3.63 35.24
C MET A 204 0.27 -2.15 35.67
N GLN A 205 -0.12 -1.23 34.79
CA GLN A 205 -0.17 0.19 35.11
C GLN A 205 -1.19 0.48 36.23
N LYS A 206 -2.36 -0.16 36.21
CA LYS A 206 -3.35 -0.04 37.29
C LYS A 206 -2.83 -0.57 38.62
N GLU A 207 -2.19 -1.75 38.61
CA GLU A 207 -1.60 -2.32 39.83
C GLU A 207 -0.50 -1.41 40.42
N VAL A 208 0.32 -0.80 39.56
CA VAL A 208 1.32 0.19 39.97
C VAL A 208 0.67 1.44 40.58
N ASP A 209 -0.42 1.94 39.99
CA ASP A 209 -1.14 3.11 40.50
C ASP A 209 -1.83 2.82 41.85
N GLU A 210 -2.38 1.62 42.02
CA GLU A 210 -2.95 1.15 43.30
C GLU A 210 -1.88 1.05 44.39
N LEU A 211 -0.74 0.42 44.09
CA LEU A 211 0.39 0.33 45.01
C LEU A 211 0.91 1.73 45.39
N LYS A 212 0.99 2.65 44.43
CA LYS A 212 1.40 4.04 44.65
C LYS A 212 0.46 4.76 45.61
N SER A 213 -0.86 4.57 45.46
CA SER A 213 -1.87 5.13 46.37
C SER A 213 -1.75 4.57 47.79
N LEU A 214 -1.53 3.25 47.92
CA LEU A 214 -1.34 2.61 49.22
C LEU A 214 -0.10 3.13 49.96
N VAL A 215 1.04 3.25 49.26
CA VAL A 215 2.27 3.82 49.82
C VAL A 215 2.05 5.27 50.28
N MET A 216 1.32 6.08 49.49
CA MET A 216 1.01 7.46 49.83
C MET A 216 0.17 7.55 51.13
N MET A 217 -0.83 6.70 51.29
CA MET A 217 -1.62 6.63 52.53
C MET A 217 -0.78 6.19 53.74
N MET A 218 0.08 5.19 53.57
CA MET A 218 0.95 4.71 54.67
C MET A 218 1.97 5.78 55.11
N LEU A 219 2.51 6.56 54.18
CA LEU A 219 3.38 7.69 54.48
C LEU A 219 2.62 8.78 55.23
N GLN A 220 1.39 9.11 54.84
CA GLN A 220 0.54 10.07 55.56
C GLN A 220 0.24 9.62 57.00
N GLN A 221 0.00 8.32 57.23
CA GLN A 221 -0.27 7.76 58.55
C GLN A 221 0.91 7.81 59.52
N LYS A 222 2.15 7.65 59.02
CA LYS A 222 3.37 7.74 59.85
C LYS A 222 3.88 9.17 60.07
N SER A 223 3.38 10.13 59.30
CA SER A 223 3.87 11.51 59.30
C SER A 223 3.10 12.39 60.29
N SER A 224 3.29 12.15 61.58
CA SER A 224 3.04 13.18 62.61
C SER A 224 4.30 14.02 62.92
N ARG A 225 5.37 13.93 62.10
CA ARG A 225 6.60 14.73 62.28
C ARG A 225 7.55 14.93 61.08
N VAL A 226 7.18 14.65 59.83
CA VAL A 226 8.08 14.91 58.68
C VAL A 226 7.33 15.62 57.57
N ASP A 227 7.93 16.72 57.10
CA ASP A 227 7.41 17.68 56.14
C ASP A 227 7.15 17.04 54.76
N LEU A 228 5.91 17.15 54.31
CA LEU A 228 5.33 16.44 53.16
C LEU A 228 5.93 16.89 51.82
N ASP A 229 6.44 18.12 51.77
CA ASP A 229 6.98 18.76 50.56
C ASP A 229 8.35 18.21 50.16
N MET A 230 9.17 17.76 51.11
CA MET A 230 10.51 17.21 50.85
C MET A 230 10.47 15.80 50.22
N LEU A 231 9.45 15.01 50.54
CA LEU A 231 9.24 13.66 49.98
C LEU A 231 8.59 13.70 48.59
N ALA A 232 7.68 14.65 48.36
CA ALA A 232 7.07 14.87 47.05
C ALA A 232 8.13 15.23 45.99
N ALA A 233 9.15 16.02 46.37
CA ALA A 233 10.28 16.34 45.51
C ALA A 233 11.16 15.12 45.17
N GLN A 234 11.36 14.19 46.10
CA GLN A 234 12.15 12.97 45.84
C GLN A 234 11.42 11.96 44.94
N LEU A 235 10.10 11.84 45.07
CA LEU A 235 9.29 10.95 44.22
C LEU A 235 8.95 11.55 42.85
N GLY A 236 8.93 12.88 42.72
CA GLY A 236 8.76 13.56 41.43
C GLY A 236 10.02 13.57 40.56
N SER A 237 11.21 13.45 41.18
CA SER A 237 12.51 13.54 40.48
C SER A 237 12.97 12.23 39.82
N THR A 238 12.31 11.10 40.05
CA THR A 238 12.65 9.82 39.39
C THR A 238 12.06 9.68 37.98
N LEU A 239 11.44 10.74 37.44
CA LEU A 239 11.00 10.81 36.05
C LEU A 239 11.71 11.97 35.34
N GLY A 240 12.95 11.74 34.93
CA GLY A 240 13.66 12.69 34.08
C GLY A 240 15.12 12.36 33.86
N ASN A 241 15.42 11.36 33.02
CA ASN A 241 16.44 11.55 31.97
C ASN A 241 16.34 10.49 30.86
N PRO A 242 15.59 10.72 29.76
CA PRO A 242 15.96 10.17 28.48
C PRO A 242 16.86 11.20 27.79
N ASN A 243 18.17 10.94 27.76
CA ASN A 243 19.01 11.10 26.56
C ASN A 243 20.51 10.89 26.85
N ASN A 244 21.05 9.89 26.14
CA ASN A 244 22.41 9.75 25.57
C ASN A 244 23.55 9.53 26.57
N ASP A 245 24.51 8.62 26.41
CA ASP A 245 25.02 7.76 25.33
C ASP A 245 25.92 6.71 26.02
N VAL A 246 26.14 5.53 25.43
CA VAL A 246 27.45 4.81 25.34
C VAL A 246 27.21 3.44 24.69
N HIS A 247 27.63 3.36 23.42
CA HIS A 247 28.19 2.21 22.70
C HIS A 247 27.73 0.79 23.06
N GLU A 248 26.94 0.18 22.17
CA GLU A 248 27.06 -1.25 21.88
C GLU A 248 27.80 -1.41 20.55
N GLU A 249 29.04 -1.88 20.64
CA GLU A 249 29.66 -2.67 19.58
C GLU A 249 28.83 -3.96 19.42
N GLU A 250 28.18 -4.13 18.28
CA GLU A 250 27.81 -5.47 17.82
C GLU A 250 28.66 -5.85 16.62
N ASN A 251 29.46 -6.87 16.87
CA ASN A 251 30.37 -7.54 15.98
C ASN A 251 29.70 -7.97 14.67
N TYR A 252 30.34 -7.59 13.57
CA TYR A 252 30.21 -8.24 12.28
C TYR A 252 30.85 -9.64 12.37
N VAL A 253 30.03 -10.69 12.53
CA VAL A 253 30.50 -12.05 12.25
C VAL A 253 30.45 -12.23 10.75
N GLU A 254 31.61 -12.03 10.13
CA GLU A 254 31.90 -12.43 8.76
C GLU A 254 31.83 -13.97 8.69
N GLY A 255 30.68 -14.49 8.27
CA GLY A 255 30.54 -15.89 7.93
C GLY A 255 31.19 -16.11 6.56
N GLU A 256 32.44 -16.53 6.54
CA GLU A 256 33.07 -17.12 5.36
C GLU A 256 32.25 -18.35 4.94
N ILE A 257 31.71 -18.31 3.73
CA ILE A 257 31.10 -19.46 3.08
C ILE A 257 32.20 -20.03 2.19
N GLU A 258 32.87 -21.06 2.69
CA GLU A 258 33.79 -21.89 1.92
C GLU A 258 32.98 -22.58 0.80
N LEU A 259 33.41 -22.39 -0.44
CA LEU A 259 32.88 -23.08 -1.63
C LEU A 259 33.76 -24.31 -1.89
N ASP A 260 33.20 -25.50 -1.68
CA ASP A 260 33.62 -26.74 -2.34
C ASP A 260 32.57 -27.15 -3.39
#